data_AF-A0A947MK70-F1
#
_entry.id   AF-A0A947MK70-F1
#
_cell.length_a   1.000
_cell.length_b   1.000
_cell.length_c   1.000
_cell.angle_alpha   90.00
_cell.angle_beta   90.00
_cell.angle_gamma   90.00
#
_symmetry.space_group_name_H-M   'P 1'
#
loop_
_entity.id
_entity.type
_entity.pdbx_description
1 polymer ?
#
loop_
_entity_poly.entity_id
_entity_poly.type
_entity_poly.pdbx_seq_one_letter_code
_entity_poly.pdbx_strand_id
1 'polypeptide(L)'
;MTRSKNTGKPYEKLTQSIFQQILNQSSEVQTVQVEHDVLLQGITTTHQIDVYWRFQHGGVEYQSIVQAKDWNSKVSKEKLLAFHGVLNDLPGQPRGIFVTRRGYQKGAKEYAQAHGIVLYELREAEELDWQGFVRSIEIEMRLAIPEVKQLNLVIDPVWFREKALALGFQKGQKFSFRDFIEDSSSTFILDSKGQPMRSLFDIFMSYFPKEHTAFPLKAIQHQFIEPSFIALNHELFPKVKLLGLDFNISQSIEQLCFTVTAGEMVQYILKETLGKEIRWFPRNILGDRFLQ
;
A
#
# COMPACT_ATOMS: atom_id res chain seq x y z
N MET A 1 -34.16 -14.05 -13.03
CA MET A 1 -33.37 -12.92 -12.49
C MET A 1 -34.10 -11.62 -12.80
N THR A 2 -34.78 -11.05 -11.81
CA THR A 2 -35.45 -9.75 -11.90
C THR A 2 -34.38 -8.67 -12.02
N ARG A 3 -34.32 -7.93 -13.15
CA ARG A 3 -33.46 -6.75 -13.28
C ARG A 3 -33.87 -5.75 -12.19
N SER A 4 -32.98 -5.50 -11.22
CA SER A 4 -33.22 -4.44 -10.24
C SER A 4 -33.36 -3.10 -10.96
N LYS A 5 -34.27 -2.24 -10.50
CA LYS A 5 -34.50 -0.91 -11.07
C LYS A 5 -33.26 -0.05 -10.85
N ASN A 6 -32.74 0.57 -11.91
CA ASN A 6 -31.62 1.52 -11.77
C ASN A 6 -32.07 2.75 -10.99
N THR A 7 -31.53 2.94 -9.79
CA THR A 7 -31.84 4.08 -8.90
C THR A 7 -30.93 5.27 -9.12
N GLY A 8 -29.84 5.14 -9.89
CA GLY A 8 -28.81 6.19 -10.07
C GLY A 8 -27.89 6.40 -8.87
N LYS A 9 -28.37 6.18 -7.64
CA LYS A 9 -27.65 6.39 -6.38
C LYS A 9 -26.25 5.74 -6.31
N PRO A 10 -26.03 4.48 -6.75
CA PRO A 10 -24.67 3.91 -6.78
C PRO A 10 -23.71 4.70 -7.66
N TYR A 11 -24.19 5.23 -8.79
CA TYR A 11 -23.37 6.01 -9.71
C TYR A 11 -23.09 7.42 -9.21
N GLU A 12 -24.04 8.03 -8.49
CA GLU A 12 -23.83 9.30 -7.79
C GLU A 12 -22.73 9.16 -6.72
N LYS A 13 -22.76 8.08 -5.92
CA LYS A 13 -21.71 7.79 -4.91
C LYS A 13 -20.35 7.50 -5.54
N LEU A 14 -20.30 6.77 -6.64
CA LEU A 14 -19.07 6.58 -7.41
C LEU A 14 -18.52 7.95 -7.86
N THR A 15 -19.38 8.80 -8.41
CA THR A 15 -19.02 10.16 -8.86
C THR A 15 -18.45 10.99 -7.70
N GLN A 16 -19.13 10.99 -6.54
CA GLN A 16 -18.63 11.64 -5.32
C GLN A 16 -17.23 11.15 -4.94
N SER A 17 -17.02 9.84 -4.96
CA SER A 17 -15.76 9.22 -4.56
C SER A 17 -14.61 9.58 -5.51
N ILE A 18 -14.89 9.63 -6.82
CA ILE A 18 -13.93 10.09 -7.85
C ILE A 18 -13.51 11.54 -7.57
N PHE A 19 -14.46 12.45 -7.35
CA PHE A 19 -14.15 13.85 -7.07
C PHE A 19 -13.42 14.03 -5.73
N GLN A 20 -13.78 13.27 -4.70
CA GLN A 20 -13.05 13.28 -3.43
C GLN A 20 -11.59 12.85 -3.62
N GLN A 21 -11.30 11.83 -4.44
CA GLN A 21 -9.94 11.41 -4.72
C GLN A 21 -9.12 12.46 -5.49
N ILE A 22 -9.74 13.11 -6.49
CA ILE A 22 -9.11 14.21 -7.23
C ILE A 22 -8.62 15.30 -6.27
N LEU A 23 -9.44 15.63 -5.27
CA LEU A 23 -9.12 16.67 -4.30
C LEU A 23 -8.05 16.24 -3.30
N ASN A 24 -8.13 14.99 -2.81
CA ASN A 24 -7.12 14.46 -1.90
C ASN A 24 -5.71 14.44 -2.52
N GLN A 25 -5.61 14.40 -3.86
CA GLN A 25 -4.33 14.44 -4.59
C GLN A 25 -3.84 15.87 -4.87
N SER A 26 -4.66 16.89 -4.63
CA SER A 26 -4.33 18.28 -4.94
C SER A 26 -3.74 18.97 -3.71
N SER A 27 -2.47 19.36 -3.76
CA SER A 27 -1.79 20.13 -2.70
C SER A 27 -2.09 21.64 -2.74
N GLU A 28 -2.68 22.13 -3.84
CA GLU A 28 -2.86 23.56 -4.14
C GLU A 28 -4.16 24.18 -3.61
N VAL A 29 -5.10 23.34 -3.17
CA VAL A 29 -6.42 23.76 -2.70
C VAL A 29 -6.74 23.16 -1.34
N GLN A 30 -7.15 24.01 -0.41
CA GLN A 30 -7.68 23.53 0.86
C GLN A 30 -9.07 22.95 0.57
N THR A 31 -9.15 21.62 0.59
CA THR A 31 -10.39 20.89 0.38
C THR A 31 -11.31 21.14 1.56
N VAL A 32 -12.50 21.70 1.30
CA VAL A 32 -13.49 21.96 2.34
C VAL A 32 -14.40 20.73 2.50
N GLN A 33 -15.05 20.27 1.42
CA GLN A 33 -15.95 19.10 1.48
C GLN A 33 -16.43 18.61 0.09
N VAL A 34 -16.69 17.30 -0.05
CA VAL A 34 -17.45 16.70 -1.17
C VAL A 34 -18.64 15.91 -0.61
N GLU A 35 -19.85 16.45 -0.81
CA GLU A 35 -21.08 15.94 -0.19
C GLU A 35 -21.98 15.29 -1.25
N HIS A 36 -22.57 14.15 -0.92
CA HIS A 36 -23.55 13.45 -1.77
C HIS A 36 -24.97 13.77 -1.31
N ASP A 37 -25.88 13.93 -2.26
CA ASP A 37 -27.33 14.06 -2.04
C ASP A 37 -27.73 15.29 -1.20
N VAL A 38 -27.30 16.48 -1.65
CA VAL A 38 -27.50 17.74 -0.93
C VAL A 38 -28.70 18.51 -1.48
N LEU A 39 -29.55 19.02 -0.59
CA LEU A 39 -30.58 19.99 -0.94
C LEU A 39 -30.03 21.41 -0.81
N LEU A 40 -30.00 22.15 -1.92
CA LEU A 40 -29.59 23.55 -1.94
C LEU A 40 -30.79 24.45 -2.22
N GLN A 41 -30.90 25.53 -1.45
CA GLN A 41 -31.93 26.54 -1.66
C GLN A 41 -31.51 27.48 -2.80
N GLY A 42 -32.29 27.48 -3.88
CA GLY A 42 -32.20 28.48 -4.95
C GLY A 42 -33.04 29.72 -4.64
N ILE A 43 -33.01 30.68 -5.56
CA ILE A 43 -33.78 31.93 -5.52
C ILE A 43 -35.28 31.61 -5.57
N THR A 44 -35.68 30.64 -6.40
CA THR A 44 -37.10 30.30 -6.60
C THR A 44 -37.51 28.99 -5.93
N THR A 45 -36.63 27.99 -5.87
CA THR A 45 -36.98 26.67 -5.30
C THR A 45 -35.76 25.95 -4.72
N THR A 46 -36.00 24.89 -3.95
CA THR A 46 -34.95 23.97 -3.52
C THR A 46 -34.60 23.00 -4.66
N HIS A 47 -33.31 22.71 -4.82
CA HIS A 47 -32.78 21.77 -5.81
C HIS A 47 -32.04 20.63 -5.13
N GLN A 48 -32.26 19.40 -5.59
CA GLN A 48 -31.48 18.24 -5.20
C GLN A 48 -30.23 18.13 -6.08
N ILE A 49 -29.07 18.19 -5.44
CA ILE A 49 -27.76 18.13 -6.09
C ILE A 49 -27.11 16.79 -5.77
N ASP A 50 -26.70 16.06 -6.81
CA ASP A 50 -26.14 14.72 -6.63
C ASP A 50 -24.80 14.77 -5.90
N VAL A 51 -23.89 15.68 -6.29
CA VAL A 51 -22.65 15.96 -5.55
C VAL A 51 -22.42 17.47 -5.46
N TYR A 52 -22.18 17.95 -4.25
CA TYR A 52 -21.80 19.34 -3.99
C TYR A 52 -20.37 19.41 -3.50
N TRP A 53 -19.57 20.27 -4.12
CA TRP A 53 -18.15 20.41 -3.84
C TRP A 53 -17.80 21.86 -3.53
N ARG A 54 -17.09 22.06 -2.42
CA ARG A 54 -16.53 23.35 -2.02
C ARG A 54 -15.03 23.25 -1.76
N PHE A 55 -14.29 24.26 -2.18
CA PHE A 55 -12.86 24.39 -1.91
C PHE A 55 -12.47 25.85 -1.73
N GLN A 56 -11.38 26.10 -1.02
CA GLN A 56 -10.80 27.43 -0.89
C GLN A 56 -9.49 27.53 -1.68
N HIS A 57 -9.37 28.63 -2.41
CA HIS A 57 -8.14 29.01 -3.09
C HIS A 57 -7.92 30.51 -2.94
N GLY A 58 -6.75 30.92 -2.46
CA GLY A 58 -6.42 32.33 -2.25
C GLY A 58 -7.38 33.08 -1.30
N GLY A 59 -7.99 32.38 -0.34
CA GLY A 59 -8.96 32.97 0.60
C GLY A 59 -10.38 33.14 0.06
N VAL A 60 -10.65 32.70 -1.17
CA VAL A 60 -11.99 32.72 -1.79
C VAL A 60 -12.56 31.31 -1.81
N GLU A 61 -13.83 31.17 -1.39
CA GLU A 61 -14.56 29.91 -1.52
C GLU A 61 -15.13 29.76 -2.93
N TYR A 62 -14.85 28.63 -3.56
CA TYR A 62 -15.38 28.23 -4.85
C TYR A 62 -16.33 27.05 -4.66
N GLN A 63 -17.44 27.09 -5.39
CA GLN A 63 -18.50 26.09 -5.30
C GLN A 63 -18.74 25.47 -6.68
N SER A 64 -18.88 24.14 -6.70
CA SER A 64 -19.28 23.39 -7.88
C SER A 64 -20.43 22.46 -7.53
N ILE A 65 -21.41 22.37 -8.43
CA ILE A 65 -22.47 21.36 -8.35
C ILE A 65 -22.28 20.34 -9.46
N VAL A 66 -22.51 19.08 -9.12
CA VAL A 66 -22.39 17.96 -10.04
C VAL A 66 -23.72 17.26 -10.17
N GLN A 67 -24.16 17.05 -11.42
CA GLN A 67 -25.26 16.14 -11.73
C GLN A 67 -24.70 14.87 -12.37
N ALA A 68 -24.99 13.71 -11.80
CA ALA A 68 -24.55 12.40 -12.28
C ALA A 68 -25.75 11.62 -12.84
N LYS A 69 -25.72 11.31 -14.15
CA LYS A 69 -26.80 10.58 -14.81
C LYS A 69 -26.32 9.24 -15.37
N ASP A 70 -26.79 8.19 -14.70
CA ASP A 70 -26.58 6.80 -15.10
C ASP A 70 -27.61 6.33 -16.13
N TRP A 71 -27.55 6.91 -17.32
CA TRP A 71 -28.42 6.51 -18.43
C TRP A 71 -27.69 5.66 -19.45
N ASN A 72 -28.43 4.75 -20.07
CA ASN A 72 -27.93 3.93 -21.18
C ASN A 72 -27.90 4.68 -22.53
N SER A 73 -28.36 5.92 -22.57
CA SER A 73 -28.36 6.78 -23.74
C SER A 73 -27.54 8.05 -23.52
N LYS A 74 -27.13 8.69 -24.63
CA LYS A 74 -26.40 9.96 -24.58
C LYS A 74 -27.29 11.07 -24.02
N VAL A 75 -26.72 11.91 -23.17
CA VAL A 75 -27.38 13.09 -22.59
C VAL A 75 -27.77 14.06 -23.71
N SER A 76 -29.02 14.52 -23.71
CA SER A 76 -29.56 15.46 -24.69
C SER A 76 -29.37 16.92 -24.29
N LYS A 77 -29.51 17.83 -25.25
CA LYS A 77 -29.44 19.28 -25.01
C LYS A 77 -30.48 19.75 -23.99
N GLU A 78 -31.68 19.19 -24.03
CA GLU A 78 -32.77 19.49 -23.09
C GLU A 78 -32.34 19.28 -21.63
N LYS A 79 -31.57 18.23 -21.35
CA LYS A 79 -31.11 17.95 -19.98
C LYS A 79 -30.07 18.94 -19.49
N LEU A 80 -29.23 19.47 -20.39
CA LEU A 80 -28.31 20.55 -20.03
C LEU A 80 -29.00 21.90 -19.91
N LEU A 81 -30.04 22.17 -20.71
CA LEU A 81 -30.91 23.34 -20.54
C LEU A 81 -31.56 23.33 -19.15
N ALA A 82 -32.12 22.19 -18.74
CA ALA A 82 -32.71 22.04 -17.41
C ALA A 82 -31.67 22.24 -16.29
N PHE A 83 -30.49 21.63 -16.41
CA PHE A 83 -29.41 21.82 -15.43
C PHE A 83 -28.89 23.26 -15.38
N HIS A 84 -28.82 23.95 -16.52
CA HIS A 84 -28.46 25.36 -16.54
C HIS A 84 -29.52 26.24 -15.89
N GLY A 85 -30.80 25.86 -15.97
CA GLY A 85 -31.86 26.47 -15.16
C GLY A 85 -31.59 26.38 -13.66
N VAL A 86 -31.15 25.21 -13.17
CA VAL A 86 -30.75 25.01 -11.77
C VAL A 86 -29.55 25.90 -11.40
N LEU A 87 -28.51 25.96 -12.25
CA LEU A 87 -27.34 26.81 -12.02
C LEU A 87 -27.71 28.30 -11.88
N ASN A 88 -28.63 28.78 -12.72
CA ASN A 88 -29.08 30.17 -12.70
C ASN A 88 -29.99 30.50 -11.51
N ASP A 89 -30.68 29.50 -10.95
CA ASP A 89 -31.49 29.68 -9.76
C ASP A 89 -30.65 29.65 -8.47
N LEU A 90 -29.45 29.06 -8.47
CA LEU A 90 -28.61 28.98 -7.28
C LEU A 90 -27.81 30.28 -7.04
N PRO A 91 -27.76 30.78 -5.80
CA PRO A 91 -26.97 31.96 -5.46
C PRO A 91 -25.47 31.69 -5.65
N GLY A 92 -24.70 32.74 -5.94
CA GLY A 92 -23.24 32.63 -6.13
C GLY A 92 -22.81 32.00 -7.46
N GLN A 93 -23.76 31.56 -8.30
CA GLN A 93 -23.52 31.01 -9.64
C GLN A 93 -22.41 29.94 -9.64
N PRO A 94 -22.61 28.81 -8.93
CA PRO A 94 -21.60 27.77 -8.81
C PRO A 94 -21.24 27.22 -10.19
N ARG A 95 -20.04 26.65 -10.31
CA ARG A 95 -19.64 25.99 -11.55
C ARG A 95 -20.43 24.69 -11.74
N GLY A 96 -21.00 24.54 -12.93
CA GLY A 96 -21.77 23.35 -13.29
C GLY A 96 -20.89 22.23 -13.86
N ILE A 97 -21.01 21.04 -13.29
CA ILE A 97 -20.40 19.82 -13.81
C ILE A 97 -21.50 18.81 -14.10
N PHE A 98 -21.51 18.23 -15.29
CA PHE A 98 -22.42 17.15 -15.65
C PHE A 98 -21.60 15.90 -15.90
N VAL A 99 -22.04 14.77 -15.35
CA VAL A 99 -21.37 13.47 -15.44
C VAL A 99 -22.34 12.43 -15.99
N THR A 100 -21.88 11.60 -16.92
CA THR A 100 -22.69 10.53 -17.50
C THR A 100 -21.87 9.30 -17.85
N ARG A 101 -22.52 8.13 -17.93
CA ARG A 101 -21.87 6.87 -18.29
C ARG A 101 -21.67 6.69 -19.80
N ARG A 102 -22.54 7.27 -20.64
CA ARG A 102 -22.60 6.98 -22.09
C ARG A 102 -22.32 8.18 -23.01
N GLY A 103 -21.94 9.31 -22.43
CA GLY A 103 -21.57 10.54 -23.15
C GLY A 103 -22.76 11.42 -23.55
N TYR A 104 -22.52 12.31 -24.53
CA TYR A 104 -23.40 13.43 -24.86
C TYR A 104 -23.72 13.51 -26.35
N GLN A 105 -24.91 14.02 -26.67
CA GLN A 105 -25.28 14.42 -28.04
C GLN A 105 -24.50 15.68 -28.47
N LYS A 106 -24.31 15.88 -29.78
CA LYS A 106 -23.59 17.03 -30.33
C LYS A 106 -24.13 18.38 -29.80
N GLY A 107 -25.44 18.59 -29.89
CA GLY A 107 -26.07 19.82 -29.41
C GLY A 107 -26.00 20.03 -27.90
N ALA A 108 -25.81 18.97 -27.11
CA ALA A 108 -25.55 19.10 -25.67
C ALA A 108 -24.12 19.59 -25.43
N LYS A 109 -23.13 19.03 -26.14
CA LYS A 109 -21.73 19.48 -26.05
C LYS A 109 -21.57 20.95 -26.42
N GLU A 110 -22.17 21.36 -27.54
CA GLU A 110 -22.15 22.75 -28.02
C GLU A 110 -22.77 23.71 -26.98
N TYR A 111 -23.91 23.32 -26.41
CA TYR A 111 -24.57 24.09 -25.36
C TYR A 111 -23.71 24.21 -24.11
N ALA A 112 -23.16 23.10 -23.62
CA ALA A 112 -22.30 23.09 -22.45
C ALA A 112 -21.08 24.00 -22.61
N GLN A 113 -20.42 23.92 -23.77
CA GLN A 113 -19.28 24.76 -24.10
C GLN A 113 -19.63 26.25 -24.10
N ALA A 114 -20.77 26.63 -24.69
CA ALA A 114 -21.22 28.01 -24.74
C ALA A 114 -21.57 28.59 -23.35
N HIS A 115 -21.99 27.74 -22.41
CA HIS A 115 -22.44 28.14 -21.07
C HIS A 115 -21.46 27.73 -19.95
N GLY A 116 -20.24 27.31 -20.28
CA GLY A 116 -19.21 26.99 -19.28
C GLY A 116 -19.51 25.76 -18.41
N ILE A 117 -20.39 24.86 -18.86
CA ILE A 117 -20.71 23.62 -18.15
C ILE A 117 -19.65 22.56 -18.49
N VAL A 118 -18.98 22.02 -17.47
CA VAL A 118 -17.97 20.97 -17.63
C VAL A 118 -18.67 19.63 -17.83
N LEU A 119 -18.22 18.86 -18.83
CA LEU A 119 -18.82 17.57 -19.18
C LEU A 119 -17.83 16.44 -18.95
N TYR A 120 -18.21 15.46 -18.12
CA TYR A 120 -17.43 14.25 -17.90
C TYR A 120 -18.17 12.99 -18.33
N GLU A 121 -17.42 12.07 -18.93
CA GLU A 121 -17.82 10.67 -19.08
C GLU A 121 -17.11 9.85 -18.00
N LEU A 122 -17.89 9.26 -17.09
CA LEU A 122 -17.37 8.35 -16.05
C LEU A 122 -17.86 6.94 -16.32
N ARG A 123 -16.97 6.05 -16.74
CA ARG A 123 -17.28 4.68 -17.14
C ARG A 123 -16.19 3.71 -16.72
N GLU A 124 -16.49 2.42 -16.86
CA GLU A 124 -15.47 1.39 -16.73
C GLU A 124 -14.50 1.45 -17.92
N ALA A 125 -13.24 1.06 -17.68
CA ALA A 125 -12.25 0.90 -18.72
C ALA A 125 -12.64 -0.27 -19.65
N GLU A 126 -12.57 -0.05 -20.96
CA GLU A 126 -12.87 -1.04 -21.99
C GLU A 126 -11.56 -1.50 -22.67
N GLU A 127 -11.60 -2.57 -23.46
CA GLU A 127 -10.40 -3.12 -24.09
C GLU A 127 -9.63 -2.09 -24.93
N LEU A 128 -10.35 -1.26 -25.69
CA LEU A 128 -9.75 -0.23 -26.55
C LEU A 128 -8.96 0.82 -25.76
N ASP A 129 -9.34 1.11 -24.51
CA ASP A 129 -8.66 2.13 -23.71
C ASP A 129 -7.21 1.77 -23.41
N TRP A 130 -6.87 0.48 -23.45
CA TRP A 130 -5.50 0.06 -23.22
C TRP A 130 -4.75 -0.45 -24.44
N GLN A 131 -5.18 0.00 -25.61
CA GLN A 131 -4.34 -0.05 -26.78
C GLN A 131 -3.08 0.81 -26.52
N GLY A 132 -1.89 0.19 -26.65
CA GLY A 132 -0.60 0.86 -26.44
C GLY A 132 -0.07 0.87 -25.00
N PHE A 133 -0.77 0.26 -24.05
CA PHE A 133 -0.33 0.14 -22.66
C PHE A 133 0.11 -1.30 -22.32
N VAL A 134 1.04 -1.43 -21.36
CA VAL A 134 1.42 -2.74 -20.79
C VAL A 134 0.23 -3.30 -20.01
N ARG A 135 -0.16 -4.54 -20.34
CA ARG A 135 -1.34 -5.22 -19.77
C ARG A 135 -1.03 -6.05 -18.55
N SER A 136 0.09 -6.75 -18.62
CA SER A 136 0.55 -7.63 -17.57
C SER A 136 2.06 -7.56 -17.50
N ILE A 137 2.56 -7.66 -16.28
CA ILE A 137 3.98 -7.86 -16.01
C ILE A 137 4.06 -9.20 -15.28
N GLU A 138 4.73 -10.16 -15.91
CA GLU A 138 5.08 -11.43 -15.28
C GLU A 138 6.47 -11.29 -14.68
N ILE A 139 6.57 -11.52 -13.38
CA ILE A 139 7.82 -11.46 -12.64
C ILE A 139 8.12 -12.86 -12.12
N GLU A 140 9.21 -13.43 -12.61
CA GLU A 140 9.78 -14.68 -12.12
C GLU A 140 11.02 -14.37 -11.30
N MET A 141 11.04 -14.83 -10.05
CA MET A 141 12.17 -14.70 -9.14
C MET A 141 12.66 -16.08 -8.70
N ARG A 142 13.98 -16.25 -8.65
CA ARG A 142 14.63 -17.40 -8.02
C ARG A 142 15.25 -16.95 -6.71
N LEU A 143 14.69 -17.42 -5.60
CA LEU A 143 15.08 -17.07 -4.26
C LEU A 143 15.96 -18.17 -3.67
N ALA A 144 17.17 -17.82 -3.26
CA ALA A 144 18.01 -18.69 -2.46
C ALA A 144 17.65 -18.50 -0.98
N ILE A 145 17.16 -19.56 -0.35
CA ILE A 145 16.67 -19.52 1.03
C ILE A 145 17.69 -20.24 1.91
N PRO A 146 18.53 -19.49 2.65
CA PRO A 146 19.48 -20.07 3.57
C PRO A 146 18.76 -20.52 4.85
N GLU A 147 19.14 -21.69 5.35
CA GLU A 147 18.64 -22.22 6.60
C GLU A 147 19.80 -22.62 7.51
N VAL A 148 19.72 -22.24 8.79
CA VAL A 148 20.68 -22.59 9.82
C VAL A 148 19.94 -23.37 10.92
N LYS A 149 20.41 -24.56 11.23
CA LYS A 149 19.81 -25.49 12.20
C LYS A 149 20.81 -25.92 13.25
N GLN A 150 20.30 -26.29 14.43
CA GLN A 150 21.06 -27.00 15.47
C GLN A 150 22.35 -26.27 15.88
N LEU A 151 22.24 -24.97 16.19
CA LEU A 151 23.35 -24.19 16.73
C LEU A 151 23.76 -24.72 18.12
N ASN A 152 25.03 -25.06 18.27
CA ASN A 152 25.67 -25.40 19.52
C ASN A 152 26.83 -24.43 19.77
N LEU A 153 26.87 -23.84 20.97
CA LEU A 153 27.96 -22.98 21.42
C LEU A 153 29.07 -23.84 22.03
N VAL A 154 30.26 -23.82 21.46
CA VAL A 154 31.42 -24.55 22.02
C VAL A 154 32.08 -23.65 23.05
N ILE A 155 31.74 -23.85 24.33
CA ILE A 155 32.24 -23.04 25.46
C ILE A 155 33.67 -23.46 25.83
N ASP A 156 34.50 -22.49 26.21
CA ASP A 156 35.83 -22.76 26.80
C ASP A 156 35.68 -23.33 28.24
N PRO A 157 35.97 -24.62 28.46
CA PRO A 157 35.73 -25.27 29.74
C PRO A 157 36.74 -24.85 30.81
N VAL A 158 37.94 -24.38 30.42
CA VAL A 158 38.94 -23.89 31.37
C VAL A 158 38.49 -22.56 31.92
N TRP A 159 38.17 -21.62 31.03
CA TRP A 159 37.66 -20.30 31.41
C TRP A 159 36.39 -20.39 32.26
N PHE A 160 35.44 -21.25 31.89
CA PHE A 160 34.20 -21.42 32.63
C PHE A 160 34.45 -21.93 34.07
N ARG A 161 35.34 -22.93 34.23
CA ARG A 161 35.70 -23.46 35.56
C ARG A 161 36.37 -22.43 36.45
N GLU A 162 37.32 -21.66 35.91
CA GLU A 162 38.00 -20.59 36.67
C GLU A 162 37.00 -19.52 37.13
N LYS A 163 36.07 -19.11 36.25
CA LYS A 163 35.04 -18.14 36.59
C LYS A 163 34.08 -18.67 37.65
N ALA A 164 33.66 -19.94 37.55
CA ALA A 164 32.78 -20.57 38.54
C ALA A 164 33.44 -20.67 39.93
N LEU A 165 34.72 -21.08 39.99
CA LEU A 165 35.47 -21.12 41.25
C LEU A 165 35.58 -19.73 41.90
N ALA A 166 35.85 -18.70 41.09
CA ALA A 166 35.90 -17.32 41.57
C ALA A 166 34.55 -16.80 42.12
N LEU A 167 33.44 -17.38 41.67
CA LEU A 167 32.08 -17.11 42.17
C LEU A 167 31.68 -17.99 43.37
N GLY A 168 32.60 -18.81 43.89
CA GLY A 168 32.39 -19.64 45.07
C GLY A 168 31.71 -21.00 44.82
N PHE A 169 31.59 -21.44 43.57
CA PHE A 169 31.05 -22.77 43.26
C PHE A 169 32.00 -23.88 43.72
N GLN A 170 31.44 -24.98 44.24
CA GLN A 170 32.23 -26.12 44.72
C GLN A 170 32.41 -27.21 43.65
N LYS A 171 33.50 -27.97 43.75
CA LYS A 171 33.79 -29.09 42.83
C LYS A 171 32.69 -30.16 42.92
N GLY A 172 32.11 -30.51 41.77
CA GLY A 172 31.04 -31.52 41.67
C GLY A 172 29.62 -30.95 41.70
N GLN A 173 29.45 -29.64 41.94
CA GLN A 173 28.16 -28.97 41.86
C GLN A 173 27.67 -28.94 40.40
N LYS A 174 26.44 -29.41 40.16
CA LYS A 174 25.79 -29.31 38.85
C LYS A 174 25.16 -27.93 38.70
N PHE A 175 25.32 -27.34 37.51
CA PHE A 175 24.75 -26.04 37.17
C PHE A 175 24.19 -26.11 35.76
N SER A 176 22.97 -25.59 35.57
CA SER A 176 22.33 -25.49 34.27
C SER A 176 21.55 -24.19 34.20
N PHE A 177 21.70 -23.46 33.10
CA PHE A 177 20.85 -22.34 32.76
C PHE A 177 20.38 -22.53 31.32
N ARG A 178 19.24 -21.92 30.99
CA ARG A 178 18.74 -21.84 29.62
C ARG A 178 18.71 -20.38 29.25
N ASP A 179 19.28 -20.08 28.10
CA ASP A 179 19.22 -18.77 27.50
C ASP A 179 18.58 -18.89 26.12
N PHE A 180 17.92 -17.83 25.67
CA PHE A 180 17.23 -17.79 24.40
C PHE A 180 17.92 -16.76 23.50
N ILE A 181 18.52 -17.27 22.42
CA ILE A 181 18.98 -16.43 21.32
C ILE A 181 17.78 -16.23 20.39
N GLU A 182 17.12 -15.08 20.53
CA GLU A 182 15.90 -14.77 19.76
C GLU A 182 16.21 -14.40 18.31
N ASP A 183 17.33 -13.70 18.07
CA ASP A 183 17.67 -13.17 16.76
C ASP A 183 19.19 -13.17 16.52
N SER A 184 19.61 -13.92 15.50
CA SER A 184 21.02 -14.02 15.10
C SER A 184 21.61 -12.72 14.52
N SER A 185 20.77 -11.81 14.01
CA SER A 185 21.22 -10.54 13.42
C SER A 185 21.57 -9.49 14.47
N SER A 186 20.88 -9.53 15.62
CA SER A 186 21.14 -8.67 16.78
C SER A 186 22.02 -9.33 17.86
N THR A 187 22.36 -10.61 17.72
CA THR A 187 23.27 -11.31 18.63
C THR A 187 24.71 -11.23 18.15
N PHE A 188 25.57 -10.57 18.93
CA PHE A 188 26.97 -10.33 18.58
C PHE A 188 27.95 -11.22 19.36
N ILE A 189 28.99 -11.66 18.65
CA ILE A 189 30.23 -12.13 19.26
C ILE A 189 31.03 -10.92 19.72
N LEU A 190 31.51 -10.98 20.96
CA LEU A 190 32.23 -9.92 21.65
C LEU A 190 33.71 -10.26 21.79
N ASP A 191 34.55 -9.23 21.81
CA ASP A 191 35.98 -9.36 22.12
C ASP A 191 36.25 -9.50 23.63
N SER A 192 37.53 -9.56 24.00
CA SER A 192 37.98 -9.59 25.40
C SER A 192 37.53 -8.38 26.24
N LYS A 193 37.35 -7.21 25.61
CA LYS A 193 36.89 -5.96 26.23
C LYS A 193 35.37 -5.85 26.28
N GLY A 194 34.64 -6.81 25.71
CA GLY A 194 33.18 -6.80 25.61
C GLY A 194 32.63 -5.94 24.48
N GLN A 195 33.47 -5.53 23.52
CA GLN A 195 33.03 -4.80 22.34
C GLN A 195 32.54 -5.77 21.27
N PRO A 196 31.48 -5.43 20.52
CA PRO A 196 30.97 -6.28 19.45
C PRO A 196 31.97 -6.39 18.29
N MET A 197 32.25 -7.62 17.86
CA MET A 197 33.11 -7.94 16.71
C MET A 197 32.29 -8.24 15.46
N ARG A 198 31.36 -9.20 15.55
CA ARG A 198 30.57 -9.71 14.41
C ARG A 198 29.26 -10.32 14.88
N SER A 199 28.18 -10.19 14.10
CA SER A 199 26.92 -10.86 14.42
C SER A 199 26.98 -12.36 14.15
N LEU A 200 26.13 -13.15 14.82
CA LEU A 200 25.95 -14.56 14.51
C LEU A 200 25.47 -14.76 13.06
N PHE A 201 24.57 -13.89 12.59
CA PHE A 201 24.09 -13.90 11.21
C PHE A 201 25.24 -13.78 10.21
N ASP A 202 26.16 -12.82 10.39
CA ASP A 202 27.29 -12.62 9.48
C ASP A 202 28.23 -13.83 9.47
N ILE A 203 28.41 -14.49 10.62
CA ILE A 203 29.19 -15.74 10.71
C ILE A 203 28.49 -16.82 9.89
N PHE A 204 27.19 -17.05 10.10
CA PHE A 204 26.44 -18.07 9.35
C PHE A 204 26.48 -17.80 7.85
N MET A 205 26.16 -16.58 7.43
CA MET A 205 26.11 -16.20 6.02
C MET A 205 27.47 -16.32 5.32
N SER A 206 28.58 -16.24 6.06
CA SER A 206 29.92 -16.42 5.49
C SER A 206 30.20 -17.85 4.97
N TYR A 207 29.39 -18.83 5.37
CA TYR A 207 29.51 -20.22 4.90
C TYR A 207 28.60 -20.55 3.70
N PHE A 208 27.75 -19.61 3.26
CA PHE A 208 26.90 -19.80 2.09
C PHE A 208 27.63 -19.36 0.81
N PRO A 209 27.46 -20.09 -0.31
CA PRO A 209 28.11 -19.77 -1.58
C PRO A 209 27.53 -18.50 -2.19
N LYS A 210 28.39 -17.69 -2.83
CA LYS A 210 27.99 -16.46 -3.54
C LYS A 210 27.20 -16.75 -4.80
N GLU A 211 27.35 -17.95 -5.35
CA GLU A 211 26.67 -18.41 -6.56
C GLU A 211 25.20 -18.78 -6.29
N HIS A 212 24.75 -18.72 -5.03
CA HIS A 212 23.36 -18.94 -4.63
C HIS A 212 22.80 -20.27 -5.15
N THR A 213 23.57 -21.35 -5.00
CA THR A 213 23.18 -22.70 -5.43
C THR A 213 22.50 -23.48 -4.32
N ALA A 214 21.57 -24.38 -4.67
CA ALA A 214 20.97 -25.28 -3.69
C ALA A 214 22.00 -26.31 -3.19
N PHE A 215 21.96 -26.63 -1.90
CA PHE A 215 22.75 -27.71 -1.33
C PHE A 215 22.05 -28.34 -0.12
N PRO A 216 22.23 -29.66 0.11
CA PRO A 216 21.64 -30.37 1.24
C PRO A 216 22.31 -29.97 2.56
N LEU A 217 21.74 -30.44 3.66
CA LEU A 217 22.25 -30.18 5.02
C LEU A 217 23.76 -30.50 5.13
N LYS A 218 24.54 -29.51 5.58
CA LYS A 218 25.98 -29.58 5.77
C LYS A 218 26.36 -29.10 7.17
N ALA A 219 27.14 -29.91 7.88
CA ALA A 219 27.68 -29.53 9.18
C ALA A 219 28.86 -28.57 9.04
N ILE A 220 28.86 -27.53 9.88
CA ILE A 220 29.88 -26.49 9.96
C ILE A 220 30.43 -26.45 11.38
N GLN A 221 31.76 -26.39 11.46
CA GLN A 221 32.49 -26.13 12.68
C GLN A 221 33.25 -24.81 12.49
N HIS A 222 32.81 -23.78 13.19
CA HIS A 222 33.46 -22.48 13.21
C HIS A 222 34.35 -22.39 14.44
N GLN A 223 35.62 -22.01 14.26
CA GLN A 223 36.56 -21.83 15.37
C GLN A 223 36.94 -20.36 15.51
N PHE A 224 36.96 -19.88 16.75
CA PHE A 224 37.45 -18.55 17.07
C PHE A 224 38.96 -18.59 17.33
N ILE A 225 39.72 -17.80 16.59
CA ILE A 225 41.17 -17.67 16.76
C ILE A 225 41.48 -16.72 17.92
N GLU A 226 40.74 -15.62 18.00
CA GLU A 226 40.87 -14.62 19.06
C GLU A 226 39.93 -14.95 20.23
N PRO A 227 40.21 -14.47 21.46
CA PRO A 227 39.30 -14.62 22.58
C PRO A 227 37.92 -14.01 22.29
N SER A 228 36.94 -14.86 22.04
CA SER A 228 35.57 -14.49 21.69
C SER A 228 34.58 -14.86 22.79
N PHE A 229 33.57 -14.02 22.98
CA PHE A 229 32.54 -14.18 23.99
C PHE A 229 31.16 -13.98 23.39
N ILE A 230 30.14 -14.55 24.02
CA ILE A 230 28.74 -14.24 23.72
C ILE A 230 28.08 -13.76 25.01
N ALA A 231 27.28 -12.70 24.91
CA ALA A 231 26.48 -12.22 26.03
C ALA A 231 25.38 -13.24 26.36
N LEU A 232 25.07 -13.34 27.64
CA LEU A 232 23.99 -14.16 28.15
C LEU A 232 23.10 -13.31 29.04
N ASN A 233 21.80 -13.59 29.04
CA ASN A 233 20.85 -13.01 29.98
C ASN A 233 20.88 -13.77 31.32
N HIS A 234 22.06 -13.79 31.97
CA HIS A 234 22.27 -14.52 33.22
C HIS A 234 23.13 -13.72 34.22
N GLU A 235 22.64 -13.59 35.45
CA GLU A 235 23.28 -12.75 36.50
C GLU A 235 24.71 -13.19 36.84
N LEU A 236 24.94 -14.49 37.05
CA LEU A 236 26.26 -15.01 37.44
C LEU A 236 27.23 -15.14 36.26
N PHE A 237 26.70 -15.24 35.05
CA PHE A 237 27.46 -15.47 33.82
C PHE A 237 26.91 -14.56 32.72
N PRO A 238 27.12 -13.24 32.82
CA PRO A 238 26.58 -12.29 31.84
C PRO A 238 27.23 -12.44 30.45
N LYS A 239 28.31 -13.21 30.36
CA LYS A 239 28.91 -13.68 29.12
C LYS A 239 29.61 -15.01 29.34
N VAL A 240 29.80 -15.77 28.26
CA VAL A 240 30.65 -16.97 28.25
C VAL A 240 31.69 -16.88 27.14
N LYS A 241 32.88 -17.40 27.42
CA LYS A 241 33.95 -17.50 26.42
C LYS A 241 33.68 -18.69 25.49
N LEU A 242 33.83 -18.47 24.19
CA LEU A 242 33.61 -19.46 23.16
C LEU A 242 34.95 -19.89 22.54
N LEU A 243 35.08 -21.19 22.27
CA LEU A 243 36.10 -21.77 21.39
C LEU A 243 35.60 -21.82 19.93
N GLY A 244 34.28 -21.94 19.74
CA GLY A 244 33.69 -22.09 18.42
C GLY A 244 32.17 -22.21 18.43
N LEU A 245 31.62 -22.47 17.25
CA LEU A 245 30.20 -22.74 17.00
C LEU A 245 30.09 -23.99 16.13
N ASP A 246 29.19 -24.90 16.49
CA ASP A 246 28.81 -26.01 15.64
C ASP A 246 27.37 -25.80 15.17
N PHE A 247 27.12 -25.82 13.87
CA PHE A 247 25.78 -25.63 13.31
C PHE A 247 25.64 -26.31 11.96
N ASN A 248 24.41 -26.55 11.53
CA ASN A 248 24.11 -27.11 10.22
C ASN A 248 23.54 -26.04 9.31
N ILE A 249 23.98 -26.03 8.06
CA ILE A 249 23.43 -25.14 7.02
C ILE A 249 22.83 -25.95 5.87
N SER A 250 21.78 -25.41 5.26
CA SER A 250 21.23 -25.89 3.98
C SER A 250 20.74 -24.69 3.18
N GLN A 251 20.67 -24.84 1.86
CA GLN A 251 20.07 -23.82 1.00
C GLN A 251 19.15 -24.46 -0.02
N SER A 252 17.90 -23.99 -0.06
CA SER A 252 16.96 -24.31 -1.13
C SER A 252 16.91 -23.18 -2.15
N ILE A 253 16.43 -23.51 -3.35
CA ILE A 253 16.10 -22.54 -4.39
C ILE A 253 14.61 -22.65 -4.65
N GLU A 254 13.90 -21.56 -4.42
CA GLU A 254 12.47 -21.47 -4.67
C GLU A 254 12.20 -20.53 -5.85
N GLN A 255 11.24 -20.92 -6.70
CA GLN A 255 10.74 -20.08 -7.78
C GLN A 255 9.45 -19.42 -7.35
N LEU A 256 9.42 -18.10 -7.39
CA LEU A 256 8.22 -17.30 -7.15
C LEU A 256 7.83 -16.60 -8.44
N CYS A 257 6.63 -16.91 -8.94
CA CYS A 257 6.04 -16.27 -10.10
C CYS A 257 4.83 -15.46 -9.66
N PHE A 258 4.76 -14.19 -10.05
CA PHE A 258 3.58 -13.36 -9.86
C PHE A 258 3.29 -12.54 -11.11
N THR A 259 1.99 -12.37 -11.39
CA THR A 259 1.50 -11.58 -12.50
C THR A 259 0.83 -10.35 -11.92
N VAL A 260 1.26 -9.16 -12.35
CA VAL A 260 0.58 -7.90 -12.06
C VAL A 260 -0.18 -7.50 -13.30
N THR A 261 -1.52 -7.43 -13.24
CA THR A 261 -2.33 -7.02 -14.38
C THR A 261 -2.86 -5.60 -14.22
N ALA A 262 -2.83 -4.84 -15.31
CA ALA A 262 -3.28 -3.46 -15.32
C ALA A 262 -4.79 -3.36 -15.00
N GLY A 263 -5.58 -4.34 -15.44
CA GLY A 263 -7.02 -4.42 -15.17
C GLY A 263 -7.39 -4.57 -13.69
N GLU A 264 -6.49 -5.08 -12.86
CA GLU A 264 -6.67 -5.10 -11.39
C GLU A 264 -6.39 -3.73 -10.76
N MET A 265 -5.57 -2.90 -11.42
CA MET A 265 -5.14 -1.60 -10.92
C MET A 265 -6.07 -0.46 -11.32
N VAL A 266 -6.77 -0.55 -12.47
CA VAL A 266 -7.64 0.52 -12.97
C VAL A 266 -8.97 -0.06 -13.43
N GLN A 267 -10.06 0.47 -12.86
CA GLN A 267 -11.42 0.08 -13.24
C GLN A 267 -12.18 1.22 -13.91
N TYR A 268 -12.00 2.46 -13.45
CA TYR A 268 -12.81 3.58 -13.89
C TYR A 268 -11.99 4.63 -14.64
N ILE A 269 -12.60 5.20 -15.67
CA ILE A 269 -12.08 6.29 -16.47
C ILE A 269 -13.00 7.49 -16.31
N LEU A 270 -12.43 8.63 -15.92
CA LEU A 270 -13.08 9.93 -16.01
C LEU A 270 -12.47 10.69 -17.19
N LYS A 271 -13.29 10.95 -18.22
CA LYS A 271 -12.87 11.66 -19.42
C LYS A 271 -13.60 12.98 -19.56
N GLU A 272 -12.86 14.09 -19.62
CA GLU A 272 -13.46 15.37 -19.96
C GLU A 272 -13.85 15.37 -21.45
N THR A 273 -15.12 15.63 -21.73
CA THR A 273 -15.68 15.43 -23.08
C THR A 273 -15.35 16.56 -24.05
N LEU A 274 -15.09 17.76 -23.52
CA LEU A 274 -14.72 18.94 -24.31
C LEU A 274 -13.19 19.15 -24.35
N GLY A 275 -12.47 18.57 -23.39
CA GLY A 275 -11.01 18.60 -23.30
C GLY A 275 -10.35 17.33 -23.83
N LYS A 276 -9.05 17.19 -23.51
CA LYS A 276 -8.26 15.98 -23.77
C LYS A 276 -7.90 15.20 -22.50
N GLU A 277 -8.38 15.66 -21.35
CA GLU A 277 -8.00 15.09 -20.07
C GLU A 277 -8.71 13.75 -19.82
N ILE A 278 -7.90 12.73 -19.50
CA ILE A 278 -8.36 11.40 -19.10
C ILE A 278 -7.67 11.07 -17.77
N ARG A 279 -8.47 10.75 -16.76
CA ARG A 279 -8.00 10.29 -15.46
C ARG A 279 -8.46 8.86 -15.21
N TRP A 280 -7.58 8.09 -14.59
CA TRP A 280 -7.74 6.66 -14.37
C TRP A 280 -7.81 6.41 -12.88
N PHE A 281 -8.78 5.61 -12.46
CA PHE A 281 -9.02 5.34 -11.04
C PHE A 281 -9.17 3.83 -10.77
N PRO A 282 -8.66 3.35 -9.62
CA PRO A 282 -8.67 1.94 -9.27
C PRO A 282 -10.07 1.40 -8.96
N ARG A 283 -10.20 0.10 -8.72
CA ARG A 283 -11.45 -0.53 -8.28
C ARG A 283 -11.85 -0.11 -6.86
N ASN A 284 -10.88 0.05 -5.97
CA ASN A 284 -11.10 0.25 -4.54
C ASN A 284 -11.31 1.72 -4.13
N ILE A 285 -11.88 2.55 -5.00
CA ILE A 285 -12.04 4.00 -4.75
C ILE A 285 -12.95 4.27 -3.55
N LEU A 286 -13.91 3.37 -3.31
CA LEU A 286 -14.86 3.48 -2.21
C LEU A 286 -14.23 3.25 -0.83
N GLY A 287 -12.98 2.77 -0.76
CA GLY A 287 -12.25 2.50 0.47
C GLY A 287 -12.87 1.36 1.29
N ASP A 288 -12.03 0.44 1.74
CA ASP A 288 -12.38 -0.54 2.78
C ASP A 288 -12.55 0.13 4.17
N ARG A 289 -13.30 1.24 4.23
CA ARG A 289 -13.74 1.90 5.48
C ARG A 289 -15.20 1.59 5.84
N PHE A 290 -15.85 0.67 5.14
CA PHE A 290 -17.22 0.22 5.43
C PHE A 290 -17.34 -1.28 5.76
N LEU A 291 -16.22 -1.95 6.05
CA LEU A 291 -16.19 -3.30 6.61
C LEU A 291 -15.29 -3.33 7.86
N GLN A 292 -15.79 -2.74 8.94
CA GLN A 292 -15.43 -3.09 10.32
C GLN A 292 -16.73 -3.29 11.10
#